data_AF-J4I9U9-F1
#
_entry.id   AF-J4I9U9-F1
#
_cell.length_a   1.000
_cell.length_b   1.000
_cell.length_c   1.000
_cell.angle_alpha   90.00
_cell.angle_beta   90.00
_cell.angle_gamma   90.00
#
_symmetry.space_group_name_H-M   'P 1'
#
loop_
_entity.id
_entity.type
_entity.pdbx_description
1 polymer ?
#
loop_
_entity_poly.entity_id
_entity_poly.type
_entity_poly.pdbx_seq_one_letter_code
_entity_poly.pdbx_strand_id
1 'polypeptide(L)'
;MASTTTVNKTAHPFDKARLEALLNRRFFYAPAFEIYGGVAGLYDYGPPGSSLQSNIIAEWRKHFIVEEHMLELDTTVMTPAPVFETSGHVARFADWMVKDVKTGEVLRADHLVKNVLSSRLASDQEARGQAAQPPKEDEKAKKKPKKDKAKAVPVRLADAVVAEYETILAQLDNYSGPELGELCRTHKITNPDTDNEVSEPQQFNLMFASSIGPTGQHPG
;
A
#
# COMPACT_ATOMS: atom_id res chain seq x y z
N MET A 1 35.72 -21.21 -15.58
CA MET A 1 35.52 -19.75 -15.55
C MET A 1 34.05 -19.47 -15.82
N ALA A 2 33.30 -19.01 -14.82
CA ALA A 2 31.90 -18.66 -15.03
C ALA A 2 31.84 -17.38 -15.87
N SER A 3 31.31 -17.48 -17.09
CA SER A 3 31.03 -16.32 -17.94
C SER A 3 30.07 -15.41 -17.20
N THR A 4 30.56 -14.28 -16.69
CA THR A 4 29.72 -13.23 -16.11
C THR A 4 28.96 -12.56 -17.24
N THR A 5 27.81 -13.13 -17.59
CA THR A 5 26.87 -12.53 -18.53
C THR A 5 26.37 -11.23 -17.91
N THR A 6 26.84 -10.09 -18.42
CA THR A 6 26.35 -8.78 -18.01
C THR A 6 24.87 -8.67 -18.34
N VAL A 7 24.02 -8.71 -17.32
CA VAL A 7 22.56 -8.58 -17.45
C VAL A 7 22.25 -7.16 -17.94
N ASN A 8 21.66 -7.05 -19.13
CA ASN A 8 21.15 -5.78 -19.63
C ASN A 8 19.86 -5.41 -18.89
N LYS A 9 19.97 -4.53 -17.90
CA LYS A 9 18.86 -4.08 -17.04
C LYS A 9 17.83 -3.19 -17.76
N THR A 10 18.12 -2.76 -18.99
CA THR A 10 17.28 -1.83 -19.77
C THR A 10 16.82 -2.43 -21.10
N ALA A 11 16.95 -3.75 -21.30
CA ALA A 11 16.57 -4.41 -22.54
C ALA A 11 15.08 -4.20 -22.90
N HIS A 12 14.23 -4.11 -21.89
CA HIS A 12 12.81 -3.81 -22.04
C HIS A 12 12.36 -2.81 -20.96
N PRO A 13 11.43 -1.88 -21.28
CA PRO A 13 10.77 -1.09 -20.26
C PRO A 13 10.00 -2.01 -19.29
N PHE A 14 9.92 -1.60 -18.03
CA PHE A 14 9.16 -2.33 -17.03
C PHE A 14 7.66 -2.28 -17.39
N ASP A 15 7.04 -3.45 -17.42
CA ASP A 15 5.61 -3.62 -17.66
C ASP A 15 5.07 -4.54 -16.57
N LYS A 16 4.39 -3.91 -15.61
CA LYS A 16 3.83 -4.58 -14.43
C LYS A 16 2.77 -5.61 -14.81
N ALA A 17 1.84 -5.27 -15.71
CA ALA A 17 0.77 -6.16 -16.12
C ALA A 17 1.31 -7.42 -16.79
N ARG A 18 2.34 -7.26 -17.65
CA ARG A 18 3.03 -8.39 -18.27
C ARG A 18 3.77 -9.24 -17.24
N LEU A 19 4.42 -8.63 -16.26
CA LEU A 19 5.12 -9.34 -15.19
C LEU A 19 4.14 -10.13 -14.31
N GLU A 20 3.09 -9.50 -13.82
CA GLU A 20 2.08 -10.14 -12.96
C GLU A 20 1.38 -11.29 -13.68
N ALA A 21 1.03 -11.12 -14.96
CA ALA A 21 0.47 -12.18 -15.77
C ALA A 21 1.43 -13.37 -15.91
N LEU A 22 2.73 -13.11 -16.05
CA LEU A 22 3.75 -14.16 -16.08
C LEU A 22 3.88 -14.87 -14.72
N LEU A 23 3.97 -14.11 -13.63
CA LEU A 23 4.11 -14.65 -12.27
C LEU A 23 2.90 -15.51 -11.89
N ASN A 24 1.69 -15.04 -12.19
CA ASN A 24 0.46 -15.81 -11.96
C ASN A 24 0.42 -17.06 -12.85
N ARG A 25 0.61 -16.93 -14.18
CA ARG A 25 0.58 -18.07 -15.11
C ARG A 25 1.63 -19.14 -14.80
N ARG A 26 2.77 -18.76 -14.23
CA ARG A 26 3.84 -19.67 -13.80
C ARG A 26 3.74 -20.06 -12.32
N PHE A 27 2.66 -19.65 -11.66
CA PHE A 27 2.35 -19.92 -10.27
C PHE A 27 3.51 -19.60 -9.32
N PHE A 28 4.10 -18.41 -9.47
CA PHE A 28 4.99 -17.85 -8.45
C PHE A 28 4.19 -17.48 -7.21
N TYR A 29 3.09 -16.76 -7.37
CA TYR A 29 2.08 -16.56 -6.34
C TYR A 29 0.70 -16.41 -6.98
N ALA A 30 -0.35 -16.63 -6.20
CA ALA A 30 -1.75 -16.43 -6.57
C ALA A 30 -2.53 -15.83 -5.39
N PRO A 31 -3.68 -15.16 -5.62
CA PRO A 31 -4.55 -14.71 -4.54
C PRO A 31 -4.97 -15.88 -3.64
N ALA A 32 -4.79 -15.74 -2.33
CA ALA A 32 -5.15 -16.81 -1.41
C ALA A 32 -6.68 -17.01 -1.40
N PHE A 33 -7.11 -18.27 -1.30
CA PHE A 33 -8.52 -18.68 -1.31
C PHE A 33 -9.28 -18.24 -2.58
N GLU A 34 -8.62 -18.21 -3.74
CA GLU A 34 -9.18 -17.71 -5.01
C GLU A 34 -10.54 -18.35 -5.36
N ILE A 35 -10.68 -19.68 -5.15
CA ILE A 35 -11.93 -20.41 -5.43
C ILE A 35 -13.11 -19.99 -4.53
N TYR A 36 -12.84 -19.28 -3.42
CA TYR A 36 -13.82 -18.71 -2.51
C TYR A 36 -14.02 -17.20 -2.70
N GLY A 37 -13.49 -16.63 -3.79
CA GLY A 37 -13.57 -15.19 -4.10
C GLY A 37 -12.36 -14.36 -3.62
N GLY A 38 -11.44 -14.99 -2.89
CA GLY A 38 -10.16 -14.42 -2.47
C GLY A 38 -10.24 -13.30 -1.42
N VAL A 39 -9.21 -13.21 -0.59
CA VAL A 39 -9.09 -12.15 0.44
C VAL A 39 -8.01 -11.15 0.02
N ALA A 40 -8.34 -9.86 0.00
CA ALA A 40 -7.39 -8.83 -0.40
C ALA A 40 -6.19 -8.79 0.56
N GLY A 41 -4.99 -8.73 0.00
CA GLY A 41 -3.75 -8.68 0.79
C GLY A 41 -3.21 -10.04 1.25
N LEU A 42 -3.92 -11.14 0.98
CA LEU A 42 -3.44 -12.51 1.22
C LEU A 42 -3.09 -13.20 -0.10
N TYR A 43 -1.93 -13.86 -0.14
CA TYR A 43 -1.41 -14.54 -1.34
C TYR A 43 -0.73 -15.85 -0.95
N ASP A 44 -0.91 -16.87 -1.79
CA ASP A 44 -0.27 -18.17 -1.65
C ASP A 44 0.88 -18.28 -2.64
N TYR A 45 2.05 -18.72 -2.19
CA TYR A 45 3.22 -18.95 -3.04
C TYR A 45 3.18 -20.35 -3.65
N GLY A 46 3.29 -20.43 -4.97
CA GLY A 46 3.41 -21.71 -5.69
C GLY A 46 4.87 -22.19 -5.76
N PRO A 47 5.13 -23.37 -6.37
CA PRO A 47 6.43 -24.04 -6.29
C PRO A 47 7.65 -23.18 -6.65
N PRO A 48 7.67 -22.42 -7.77
CA PRO A 48 8.81 -21.55 -8.08
C PRO A 48 8.90 -20.35 -7.14
N GLY A 49 7.78 -19.82 -6.64
CA GLY A 49 7.77 -18.71 -5.68
C GLY A 49 8.33 -19.11 -4.31
N SER A 50 7.90 -20.26 -3.79
CA SER A 50 8.41 -20.80 -2.52
C SER A 50 9.90 -21.13 -2.59
N SER A 51 10.36 -21.66 -3.73
CA SER A 51 11.78 -21.90 -3.97
C SER A 51 12.58 -20.60 -4.01
N LEU A 52 12.07 -19.58 -4.71
CA LEU A 52 12.70 -18.27 -4.77
C LEU A 52 12.77 -17.60 -3.40
N GLN A 53 11.66 -17.61 -2.64
CA GLN A 53 11.61 -17.05 -1.28
C GLN A 53 12.64 -17.74 -0.37
N SER A 54 12.72 -19.08 -0.43
CA SER A 54 13.69 -19.85 0.35
C SER A 54 15.13 -19.48 0.00
N ASN A 55 15.44 -19.30 -1.28
CA ASN A 55 16.77 -18.87 -1.74
C ASN A 55 17.13 -17.46 -1.26
N ILE A 56 16.17 -16.52 -1.28
CA ILE A 56 16.37 -15.16 -0.78
C ILE A 56 16.66 -15.18 0.73
N ILE A 57 15.88 -15.94 1.51
CA ILE A 57 16.09 -16.08 2.95
C ILE A 57 17.46 -16.72 3.23
N ALA A 58 17.83 -17.76 2.49
CA ALA A 58 19.12 -18.43 2.65
C ALA A 58 20.30 -17.48 2.41
N GLU A 59 20.24 -16.67 1.34
CA GLU A 59 21.29 -15.69 1.04
C GLU A 59 21.32 -14.57 2.10
N TRP A 60 20.16 -14.10 2.57
CA TRP A 60 20.10 -13.11 3.65
C TRP A 60 20.72 -13.65 4.95
N ARG A 61 20.42 -14.90 5.33
CA ARG A 61 21.01 -15.54 6.51
C ARG A 61 22.51 -15.66 6.38
N LYS A 62 22.99 -16.07 5.21
CA LYS A 62 24.43 -16.16 4.95
C LYS A 62 25.11 -14.80 5.08
N HIS A 63 24.54 -13.77 4.46
CA HIS A 63 25.12 -12.44 4.41
C HIS A 63 25.07 -11.67 5.75
N PHE A 64 24.04 -11.89 6.57
CA PHE A 64 23.91 -11.17 7.85
C PHE A 64 24.18 -12.05 9.06
N ILE A 65 23.52 -13.21 9.18
CA ILE A 65 23.64 -14.03 10.38
C ILE A 65 25.03 -14.69 10.44
N VAL A 66 25.44 -15.33 9.34
CA VAL A 66 26.70 -16.11 9.33
C VAL A 66 27.91 -15.19 9.25
N GLU A 67 27.91 -14.22 8.32
CA GLU A 67 29.04 -13.29 8.13
C GLU A 67 29.26 -12.37 9.35
N GLU A 68 28.21 -11.88 10.00
CA GLU A 68 28.33 -11.00 11.18
C GLU A 68 28.20 -11.75 12.52
N HIS A 69 28.16 -13.09 12.50
CA HIS A 69 28.04 -13.95 13.68
C HIS A 69 26.86 -13.58 14.62
N MET A 70 25.70 -13.29 14.05
CA MET A 70 24.50 -12.93 14.82
C MET A 70 23.89 -14.13 15.53
N LEU A 71 23.22 -13.89 16.67
CA LEU A 71 22.45 -14.89 17.41
C LEU A 71 21.03 -14.97 16.83
N GLU A 72 20.74 -16.05 16.11
CA GLU A 72 19.41 -16.29 15.54
C GLU A 72 18.46 -16.90 16.57
N LEU A 73 17.23 -16.37 16.62
CA LEU A 73 16.14 -16.85 17.48
C LEU A 73 14.88 -17.07 16.63
N ASP A 74 14.09 -18.08 17.00
CA ASP A 74 12.76 -18.33 16.44
C ASP A 74 11.72 -18.21 17.57
N THR A 75 10.77 -17.29 17.42
CA THR A 75 9.81 -16.89 18.47
C THR A 75 8.37 -17.05 18.00
N THR A 76 7.43 -17.16 18.94
CA THR A 76 6.00 -17.29 18.62
C THR A 76 5.44 -16.03 17.95
N VAL A 77 4.54 -16.22 16.98
CA VAL A 77 3.79 -15.11 16.34
C VAL A 77 2.71 -14.57 17.28
N MET A 78 1.96 -15.48 17.93
CA MET A 78 0.94 -15.11 18.92
C MET A 78 1.63 -14.46 20.12
N THR A 79 1.20 -13.25 20.47
CA THR A 79 1.89 -12.41 21.44
C THR A 79 0.89 -11.80 22.43
N PRO A 80 1.06 -11.93 23.75
CA PRO A 80 0.13 -11.36 24.72
C PRO A 80 0.08 -9.83 24.65
N ALA A 81 -1.12 -9.25 24.75
CA ALA A 81 -1.35 -7.80 24.65
C ALA A 81 -0.42 -6.92 25.52
N PRO A 82 -0.07 -7.27 26.78
CA PRO A 82 0.82 -6.45 27.60
C PRO A 82 2.20 -6.19 26.97
N VAL A 83 2.69 -7.08 26.09
CA VAL A 83 3.95 -6.91 25.37
C VAL A 83 3.84 -5.75 24.35
N PHE A 84 2.71 -5.67 23.64
CA PHE A 84 2.45 -4.59 22.69
C PHE A 84 2.10 -3.26 23.36
N GLU A 85 1.48 -3.30 24.54
CA GLU A 85 1.27 -2.11 25.37
C GLU A 85 2.62 -1.54 25.82
N THR A 86 3.48 -2.40 26.39
CA THR A 86 4.79 -1.99 26.93
C THR A 86 5.72 -1.47 25.83
N SER A 87 5.71 -2.09 24.65
CA SER A 87 6.49 -1.62 23.49
C SER A 87 5.88 -0.39 22.79
N GLY A 88 4.67 0.04 23.17
CA GLY A 88 3.98 1.20 22.62
C GLY A 88 3.24 0.96 21.30
N HIS A 89 3.23 -0.27 20.78
CA HIS A 89 2.54 -0.62 19.53
C HIS A 89 1.03 -0.41 19.64
N VAL A 90 0.41 -0.72 20.78
CA VAL A 90 -1.03 -0.47 20.99
C VAL A 90 -1.41 0.99 20.76
N ALA A 91 -0.55 1.93 21.14
CA ALA A 91 -0.82 3.37 21.03
C ALA A 91 -0.37 3.98 19.69
N ARG A 92 0.66 3.42 19.04
CA ARG A 92 1.35 4.08 17.91
C ARG A 92 1.29 3.31 16.59
N PHE A 93 1.04 2.01 16.62
CA PHE A 93 0.99 1.19 15.40
C PHE A 93 -0.41 1.26 14.77
N ALA A 94 -0.72 2.44 14.25
CA ALA A 94 -2.03 2.76 13.74
C ALA A 94 -1.95 3.79 12.61
N ASP A 95 -2.90 3.69 11.69
CA ASP A 95 -3.05 4.62 10.58
C ASP A 95 -4.24 5.54 10.78
N TRP A 96 -4.20 6.69 10.13
CA TRP A 96 -5.35 7.57 10.05
C TRP A 96 -6.31 7.08 8.97
N MET A 97 -7.56 6.82 9.34
CA MET A 97 -8.62 6.36 8.44
C MET A 97 -9.74 7.38 8.39
N VAL A 98 -10.28 7.61 7.20
CA VAL A 98 -11.50 8.39 6.99
C VAL A 98 -12.62 7.48 6.49
N LYS A 99 -13.88 7.88 6.73
CA LYS A 99 -15.05 7.13 6.30
C LYS A 99 -15.89 7.94 5.33
N ASP A 100 -16.33 7.34 4.23
CA ASP A 100 -17.38 7.92 3.39
C ASP A 100 -18.65 8.07 4.23
N VAL A 101 -19.16 9.31 4.35
CA VAL A 101 -20.27 9.65 5.24
C VAL A 101 -21.59 8.94 4.84
N LYS A 102 -21.73 8.52 3.58
CA LYS A 102 -22.95 7.86 3.09
C LYS A 102 -22.82 6.35 2.97
N THR A 103 -21.68 5.85 2.51
CA THR A 103 -21.50 4.39 2.29
C THR A 103 -20.85 3.68 3.47
N GLY A 104 -20.16 4.41 4.35
CA GLY A 104 -19.39 3.85 5.45
C GLY A 104 -18.08 3.18 5.02
N GLU A 105 -17.71 3.29 3.75
CA GLU A 105 -16.43 2.78 3.24
C GLU A 105 -15.26 3.46 3.96
N VAL A 106 -14.29 2.65 4.40
CA VAL A 106 -13.12 3.11 5.15
C VAL A 106 -11.93 3.22 4.22
N LEU A 107 -11.29 4.39 4.20
CA LEU A 107 -10.16 4.72 3.35
C LEU A 107 -8.99 5.19 4.22
N ARG A 108 -7.77 4.77 3.91
CA ARG A 108 -6.56 5.29 4.56
C ARG A 108 -6.35 6.75 4.13
N ALA A 109 -6.27 7.65 5.10
CA ALA A 109 -6.36 9.10 4.86
C ALA A 109 -5.18 9.63 4.04
N ASP A 110 -3.96 9.18 4.35
CA ASP A 110 -2.74 9.49 3.60
C ASP A 110 -2.85 9.02 2.13
N HIS A 111 -3.26 7.77 1.89
CA HIS A 111 -3.44 7.26 0.52
C HIS A 111 -4.53 8.01 -0.23
N LEU A 112 -5.62 8.40 0.44
CA LEU A 112 -6.68 9.20 -0.16
C LEU A 112 -6.13 10.55 -0.65
N VAL A 113 -5.42 11.27 0.22
CA VAL A 113 -4.79 12.55 -0.12
C VAL A 113 -3.76 12.35 -1.25
N LYS A 114 -2.87 11.36 -1.13
CA LYS A 114 -1.86 11.04 -2.14
C LYS A 114 -2.48 10.81 -3.52
N ASN A 115 -3.50 9.96 -3.59
CA ASN A 115 -4.12 9.55 -4.84
C ASN A 115 -4.86 10.70 -5.51
N VAL A 116 -5.62 11.49 -4.74
CA VAL A 116 -6.38 12.62 -5.29
C VAL A 116 -5.45 13.74 -5.76
N LEU A 117 -4.44 14.12 -4.98
CA LEU A 117 -3.49 15.15 -5.39
C LEU A 117 -2.64 14.70 -6.58
N SER A 118 -2.15 13.46 -6.59
CA SER A 118 -1.40 12.91 -7.73
C SER A 118 -2.25 12.84 -9.00
N SER A 119 -3.53 12.48 -8.89
CA SER A 119 -4.45 12.47 -10.04
C SER A 119 -4.71 13.88 -10.58
N ARG A 120 -4.83 14.89 -9.72
CA ARG A 120 -4.97 16.30 -10.13
C ARG A 120 -3.71 16.82 -10.81
N LEU A 121 -2.53 16.48 -10.30
CA LEU A 121 -1.24 16.82 -10.94
C LEU A 121 -1.09 16.15 -12.31
N ALA A 122 -1.46 14.88 -12.43
CA ALA A 122 -1.46 14.18 -13.72
C ALA A 122 -2.40 14.86 -14.73
N SER A 123 -3.59 15.29 -14.31
CA SER A 123 -4.54 16.03 -15.16
C SER A 123 -3.98 17.38 -15.62
N ASP A 124 -3.24 18.09 -14.77
CA ASP A 124 -2.57 19.34 -15.13
C ASP A 124 -1.46 19.11 -16.17
N GLN A 125 -0.64 18.07 -16.01
CA GLN A 125 0.39 17.70 -16.99
C GLN A 125 -0.22 17.41 -18.37
N GLU A 126 -1.32 16.64 -18.41
CA GLU A 126 -2.07 16.38 -19.64
C GLU A 126 -2.63 17.66 -20.26
N ALA A 127 -3.19 18.57 -19.45
CA ALA A 127 -3.72 19.85 -19.91
C ALA A 127 -2.62 20.78 -20.46
N ARG A 128 -1.37 20.64 -19.99
CA ARG A 128 -0.19 21.37 -20.47
C ARG A 128 0.47 20.74 -21.70
N GLY A 129 -0.05 19.60 -22.19
CA GLY A 129 0.52 18.88 -23.33
C GLY A 129 1.85 18.19 -23.02
N GLN A 130 2.18 18.04 -21.73
CA GLN A 130 3.30 17.21 -21.29
C GLN A 130 2.75 15.78 -21.19
N ALA A 131 3.37 14.83 -21.89
CA ALA A 131 2.94 13.44 -21.83
C ALA A 131 2.95 12.98 -20.36
N ALA A 132 1.78 12.72 -19.79
CA ALA A 132 1.63 12.24 -18.43
C ALA A 132 2.55 11.04 -18.22
N GLN A 133 3.51 11.17 -17.32
CA GLN A 133 4.16 9.98 -16.80
C GLN A 133 3.06 9.20 -16.04
N PRO A 134 2.84 7.91 -16.34
CA PRO A 134 1.86 7.14 -15.62
C PRO A 134 2.20 7.21 -14.12
N PRO A 135 1.20 7.41 -13.25
CA PRO A 135 1.43 7.54 -11.82
C PRO A 135 2.24 6.34 -11.34
N LYS A 136 3.27 6.59 -10.51
CA LYS A 136 3.96 5.52 -9.78
C LYS A 136 2.92 4.86 -8.87
N GLU A 137 2.42 3.71 -9.30
CA GLU A 137 1.42 2.91 -8.59
C GLU A 137 2.03 2.27 -7.33
N ASP A 138 1.70 2.80 -6.15
CA ASP A 138 1.61 1.99 -4.93
C ASP A 138 0.20 1.39 -4.88
N GLU A 139 0.05 0.17 -5.40
CA GLU A 139 -1.25 -0.52 -5.50
C GLU A 139 -1.58 -1.35 -4.23
N LYS A 140 -2.67 -0.94 -3.56
CA LYS A 140 -3.71 -1.85 -3.07
C LYS A 140 -5.08 -1.21 -3.33
N ALA A 141 -5.57 -1.27 -4.56
CA ALA A 141 -6.97 -1.02 -4.89
C ALA A 141 -7.44 -2.03 -5.94
N LYS A 142 -8.41 -2.88 -5.56
CA LYS A 142 -9.01 -3.89 -6.43
C LYS A 142 -9.80 -3.21 -7.56
N LYS A 143 -9.49 -3.53 -8.82
CA LYS A 143 -10.39 -3.30 -9.97
C LYS A 143 -11.68 -4.10 -9.82
N LYS A 144 -12.80 -3.41 -9.59
CA LYS A 144 -14.17 -3.87 -9.95
C LYS A 144 -14.61 -3.14 -11.24
N PRO A 145 -15.59 -3.68 -11.99
CA PRO A 145 -15.84 -3.29 -13.38
C PRO A 145 -16.28 -1.82 -13.48
N LYS A 146 -15.64 -1.09 -14.41
CA LYS A 146 -15.95 0.30 -14.77
C LYS A 146 -17.45 0.43 -15.07
N LYS A 147 -18.17 1.15 -14.21
CA LYS A 147 -19.39 1.86 -14.60
C LYS A 147 -18.93 3.12 -15.35
N ASP A 148 -19.58 3.40 -16.48
CA ASP A 148 -19.30 4.54 -17.35
C ASP A 148 -19.35 5.88 -16.58
N LYS A 149 -18.19 6.37 -16.11
CA LYS A 149 -18.00 7.78 -15.75
C LYS A 149 -17.34 8.47 -16.94
N ALA A 150 -17.98 9.53 -17.44
CA ALA A 150 -17.51 10.36 -18.53
C ALA A 150 -16.04 10.77 -18.32
N LYS A 151 -15.24 10.73 -19.40
CA LYS A 151 -13.84 11.23 -19.38
C LYS A 151 -13.83 12.66 -18.86
N ALA A 152 -13.26 12.87 -17.68
CA ALA A 152 -13.05 14.20 -17.13
C ALA A 152 -12.13 14.99 -18.08
N VAL A 153 -12.51 16.22 -18.40
CA VAL A 153 -11.71 17.12 -19.24
C VAL A 153 -10.42 17.47 -18.48
N PRO A 154 -9.23 17.43 -19.10
CA PRO A 154 -7.97 17.80 -18.43
C PRO A 154 -8.05 19.22 -17.87
N VAL A 155 -7.76 19.38 -16.57
CA VAL A 155 -7.86 20.67 -15.87
C VAL A 155 -6.46 21.22 -15.62
N ARG A 156 -6.17 22.41 -16.16
CA ARG A 156 -4.93 23.13 -15.87
C ARG A 156 -5.00 23.80 -14.49
N LEU A 157 -4.02 23.53 -13.66
CA LEU A 157 -3.82 24.13 -12.34
C LEU A 157 -2.87 25.34 -12.43
N ALA A 158 -2.98 26.27 -11.47
CA ALA A 158 -2.02 27.35 -11.32
C ALA A 158 -0.67 26.82 -10.82
N ASP A 159 0.45 27.42 -11.26
CA ASP A 159 1.80 26.95 -10.90
C ASP A 159 2.04 26.92 -9.38
N ALA A 160 1.46 27.88 -8.65
CA ALA A 160 1.53 27.91 -7.19
C ALA A 160 0.85 26.69 -6.54
N VAL A 161 -0.28 26.24 -7.07
CA VAL A 161 -1.04 25.08 -6.57
C VAL A 161 -0.30 23.77 -6.88
N VAL A 162 0.36 23.71 -8.04
CA VAL A 162 1.22 22.56 -8.40
C VAL A 162 2.36 22.41 -7.39
N ALA A 163 3.08 23.50 -7.11
CA ALA A 163 4.18 23.49 -6.13
C ALA A 163 3.70 23.15 -4.71
N GLU A 164 2.51 23.62 -4.32
CA GLU A 164 1.87 23.28 -3.04
C GLU A 164 1.58 21.77 -2.96
N TYR A 165 0.93 21.19 -3.98
CA TYR A 165 0.63 19.76 -4.00
C TYR A 165 1.89 18.89 -3.98
N GLU A 166 2.93 19.26 -4.72
CA GLU A 166 4.21 18.55 -4.68
C GLU A 166 4.85 18.62 -3.28
N THR A 167 4.75 19.76 -2.60
CA THR A 167 5.25 19.93 -1.23
C THR A 167 4.47 19.06 -0.24
N ILE A 168 3.13 19.06 -0.33
CA ILE A 168 2.26 18.23 0.51
C ILE A 168 2.60 16.74 0.31
N LEU A 169 2.73 16.29 -0.94
CA LEU A 169 3.05 14.89 -1.24
C LEU A 169 4.43 14.47 -0.71
N ALA A 170 5.41 15.37 -0.74
CA ALA A 170 6.75 15.10 -0.22
C ALA A 170 6.81 14.99 1.32
N GLN A 171 5.85 15.59 2.02
CA GLN A 171 5.80 15.62 3.48
C GLN A 171 4.65 14.78 4.05
N LEU A 172 4.00 13.97 3.21
CA LEU A 172 2.72 13.36 3.55
C LEU A 172 2.78 12.48 4.81
N ASP A 173 3.88 11.73 4.98
CA ASP A 173 4.11 10.83 6.12
C ASP A 173 4.29 11.58 7.46
N ASN A 174 4.54 12.89 7.42
CA ASN A 174 4.75 13.71 8.62
C ASN A 174 3.45 14.32 9.17
N TYR A 175 2.35 14.30 8.40
CA TYR A 175 1.11 14.90 8.84
C TYR A 175 0.39 14.04 9.88
N SER A 176 -0.14 14.72 10.88
CA SER A 176 -1.05 14.15 11.87
C SER A 176 -2.48 13.99 11.32
N GLY A 177 -3.31 13.22 12.03
CA GLY A 177 -4.72 13.05 11.67
C GLY A 177 -5.49 14.36 11.46
N PRO A 178 -5.42 15.34 12.39
CA PRO A 178 -6.08 16.63 12.21
C PRO A 178 -5.57 17.41 11.00
N GLU A 179 -4.27 17.37 10.71
CA GLU A 179 -3.69 18.03 9.53
C GLU A 179 -4.13 17.36 8.23
N LEU A 180 -4.18 16.02 8.19
CA LEU A 180 -4.75 15.28 7.05
C LEU A 180 -6.24 15.62 6.86
N GLY A 181 -6.99 15.80 7.94
CA GLY A 181 -8.38 16.24 7.89
C GLY A 181 -8.53 17.66 7.32
N GLU A 182 -7.65 18.57 7.72
CA GLU A 182 -7.59 19.93 7.18
C GLU A 182 -7.24 19.95 5.69
N LEU A 183 -6.28 19.12 5.26
CA LEU A 183 -5.95 18.96 3.84
C LEU A 183 -7.16 18.44 3.05
N CYS A 184 -7.89 17.47 3.60
CA CYS A 184 -9.11 16.97 2.98
C CYS A 184 -10.17 18.07 2.81
N ARG A 185 -10.37 18.93 3.82
CA ARG A 185 -11.33 20.04 3.77
C ARG A 185 -10.87 21.15 2.81
N THR A 186 -9.63 21.60 2.94
CA THR A 186 -9.03 22.69 2.17
C THR A 186 -9.01 22.37 0.68
N HIS A 187 -8.63 21.14 0.31
CA HIS A 187 -8.55 20.71 -1.07
C HIS A 187 -9.81 20.00 -1.57
N LYS A 188 -10.90 19.97 -0.79
CA LYS A 188 -12.17 19.30 -1.14
C LYS A 188 -11.94 17.88 -1.65
N ILE A 189 -11.26 17.07 -0.85
CA ILE A 189 -10.94 15.67 -1.16
C ILE A 189 -12.14 14.82 -0.73
N THR A 190 -12.77 14.20 -1.72
CA THR A 190 -13.92 13.30 -1.58
C THR A 190 -13.52 11.85 -1.88
N ASN A 191 -14.38 10.89 -1.55
CA ASN A 191 -14.19 9.51 -1.98
C ASN A 191 -14.19 9.45 -3.53
N PRO A 192 -13.11 8.97 -4.18
CA PRO A 192 -12.99 8.97 -5.64
C PRO A 192 -14.08 8.16 -6.37
N ASP A 193 -14.60 7.12 -5.72
CA ASP A 193 -15.58 6.22 -6.34
C ASP A 193 -17.00 6.78 -6.26
N THR A 194 -17.36 7.40 -5.14
CA THR A 194 -18.73 7.85 -4.85
C THR A 194 -18.92 9.36 -4.93
N ASP A 195 -17.83 10.12 -4.93
CA ASP A 195 -17.77 11.59 -4.80
C ASP A 195 -18.44 12.13 -3.52
N ASN A 196 -18.54 11.30 -2.49
CA ASN A 196 -19.07 11.71 -1.19
C ASN A 196 -17.98 12.33 -0.31
N GLU A 197 -18.40 13.21 0.59
CA GLU A 197 -17.56 13.73 1.66
C GLU A 197 -17.10 12.61 2.59
N VAL A 198 -15.91 12.80 3.16
CA VAL A 198 -15.29 11.87 4.10
C VAL A 198 -15.31 12.46 5.51
N SER A 199 -15.37 11.60 6.51
CA SER A 199 -15.32 11.98 7.93
C SER A 199 -13.94 12.53 8.32
N GLU A 200 -13.86 13.13 9.50
CA GLU A 200 -12.59 13.45 10.12
C GLU A 200 -11.73 12.18 10.32
N PRO A 201 -10.39 12.26 10.16
CA PRO A 201 -9.52 11.11 10.32
C PRO A 201 -9.54 10.57 11.75
N GLN A 202 -9.71 9.25 11.87
CA GLN A 202 -9.67 8.52 13.12
C GLN A 202 -8.54 7.51 13.10
N GLN A 203 -7.86 7.36 14.23
CA GLN A 203 -6.78 6.39 14.37
C GLN A 203 -7.36 4.97 14.34
N PHE A 204 -6.79 4.11 13.51
CA PHE A 204 -7.15 2.70 13.37
C PHE A 204 -5.94 1.83 13.63
N ASN A 205 -5.99 1.02 14.69
CA ASN A 205 -4.91 0.12 15.04
C ASN A 205 -4.77 -1.00 13.99
N LEU A 206 -3.54 -1.25 13.56
CA LEU A 206 -3.23 -2.21 12.48
C LEU A 206 -2.97 -3.63 12.98
N MET A 207 -2.94 -3.86 14.29
CA MET A 207 -2.71 -5.18 14.87
C MET A 207 -3.95 -6.06 14.74
N PHE A 208 -3.74 -7.34 14.43
CA PHE A 208 -4.81 -8.33 14.47
C PHE A 208 -5.04 -8.77 15.91
N ALA A 209 -6.18 -8.39 16.48
CA ALA A 209 -6.56 -8.85 17.81
C ALA A 209 -6.97 -10.33 17.80
N SER A 210 -6.55 -11.07 18.83
CA SER A 210 -6.96 -12.45 19.06
C SER A 210 -7.22 -12.72 20.54
N SER A 211 -7.71 -13.92 20.83
CA SER A 211 -7.91 -14.41 22.19
C SER A 211 -7.11 -15.69 22.39
N ILE A 212 -6.25 -15.71 23.39
CA ILE A 212 -5.45 -16.87 23.77
C ILE A 212 -6.25 -17.70 24.79
N GLY A 213 -6.56 -18.93 24.41
CA GLY A 213 -7.33 -19.86 25.23
C GLY A 213 -8.86 -19.70 25.12
N PRO A 214 -9.62 -20.64 25.69
CA PRO A 214 -11.06 -20.76 25.46
C PRO A 214 -11.91 -19.72 26.20
N THR A 215 -11.35 -19.05 27.21
CA THR A 215 -12.10 -18.17 28.13
C THR A 215 -12.08 -16.69 27.72
N GLY A 216 -11.26 -16.28 26.75
CA GLY A 216 -11.12 -14.86 26.43
C GLY A 216 -10.23 -14.06 27.38
N GLN A 217 -9.69 -14.68 28.44
CA GLN A 217 -9.02 -13.97 29.53
C GLN A 217 -7.60 -13.47 29.19
N HIS A 218 -7.00 -14.02 28.13
CA HIS A 218 -5.67 -13.64 27.68
C HIS A 218 -5.77 -13.01 26.29
N PRO A 219 -5.90 -11.68 26.19
CA PRO A 219 -5.90 -10.99 24.91
C PRO A 219 -4.52 -11.10 24.24
N GLY A 220 -4.53 -11.28 22.92
CA GLY A 220 -3.35 -11.32 22.06
C GLY A 220 -3.52 -10.49 20.80
#